data_AF-A0A8S3IBZ6-F1
#
_entry.id   AF-A0A8S3IBZ6-F1
#
_cell.length_a   1.000
_cell.length_b   1.000
_cell.length_c   1.000
_cell.angle_alpha   90.00
_cell.angle_beta   90.00
_cell.angle_gamma   90.00
#
_symmetry.space_group_name_H-M   'P 1'
#
loop_
_entity.id
_entity.type
_entity.pdbx_description
1 polymer ?
#
loop_
_entity_poly.entity_id
_entity_poly.type
_entity_poly.pdbx_seq_one_letter_code
_entity_poly.pdbx_strand_id
1 'polypeptide(L)'
;NGWKIQSSVLISNSLLRIKNSNILTKSFRSLENKTIEFVKNELELIEQFCEIMQQSDPDMIVCYDMKLSLYYLIKRAKLKYNLDLLMKLSRIPEPQDNTTRSRSHMAANGDNLPIIIGRIVLDLWRILRSEITLNIYTFENAMYHVLHERVPHYDISLISKWFIDEGLNPSFGLRDFVTLLDYGWMHSVGNFRLMYELDLINKTSEFARIYGIEFYHVRIRLRHSFKRKFELIRSTVRDLYSL
;
A
#
# COMPACT_ATOMS: atom_id res chain seq x y z
N ASN A 1 -7.80 18.83 -13.48
CA ASN A 1 -6.89 17.82 -14.07
C ASN A 1 -6.45 16.84 -12.99
N GLY A 2 -7.43 16.19 -12.38
CA GLY A 2 -7.28 15.51 -11.10
C GLY A 2 -7.11 14.00 -11.24
N TRP A 3 -6.41 13.42 -10.27
CA TRP A 3 -6.29 11.98 -10.07
C TRP A 3 -7.67 11.33 -10.06
N LYS A 4 -7.90 10.34 -10.94
CA LYS A 4 -9.13 9.55 -10.92
C LYS A 4 -8.98 8.48 -9.84
N ILE A 5 -9.71 8.63 -8.74
CA ILE A 5 -9.73 7.65 -7.66
C ILE A 5 -10.67 6.52 -8.09
N GLN A 6 -10.12 5.34 -8.34
CA GLN A 6 -10.88 4.11 -8.52
C GLN A 6 -10.77 3.28 -7.24
N SER A 7 -11.90 2.71 -6.81
CA SER A 7 -12.01 2.02 -5.53
C SER A 7 -12.68 0.68 -5.66
N SER A 8 -11.92 -0.34 -5.29
CA SER A 8 -12.35 -1.73 -5.32
C SER A 8 -12.10 -2.39 -3.97
N VAL A 9 -13.07 -3.13 -3.47
CA VAL A 9 -12.94 -3.97 -2.28
C VAL A 9 -13.17 -5.42 -2.68
N LEU A 10 -12.15 -6.26 -2.43
CA LEU A 10 -12.20 -7.70 -2.68
C LEU A 10 -12.49 -8.45 -1.37
N ILE A 11 -13.46 -9.35 -1.39
CA ILE A 11 -13.92 -10.06 -0.19
C ILE A 11 -14.03 -11.56 -0.47
N SER A 12 -13.41 -12.40 0.36
CA SER A 12 -13.51 -13.87 0.25
C SER A 12 -14.70 -14.41 1.02
N ASN A 13 -15.57 -15.14 0.33
CA ASN A 13 -16.74 -15.82 0.87
C ASN A 13 -16.39 -17.04 1.73
N SER A 14 -15.16 -17.57 1.64
CA SER A 14 -14.79 -18.81 2.33
C SER A 14 -14.97 -18.77 3.86
N LEU A 15 -14.87 -17.59 4.47
CA LEU A 15 -15.06 -17.36 5.91
C LEU A 15 -16.37 -16.66 6.24
N LEU A 16 -17.05 -16.12 5.21
CA LEU A 16 -18.26 -15.34 5.38
C LEU A 16 -19.47 -16.22 5.09
N ARG A 17 -20.33 -16.40 6.09
CA ARG A 17 -21.68 -16.96 5.88
C ARG A 17 -22.60 -15.90 5.24
N ILE A 18 -22.18 -15.31 4.13
CA ILE A 18 -23.02 -14.35 3.39
C ILE A 18 -24.22 -15.10 2.83
N LYS A 19 -25.36 -14.95 3.51
CA LYS A 19 -26.66 -15.42 3.00
C LYS A 19 -27.23 -14.47 1.94
N ASN A 20 -26.79 -13.20 1.87
CA ASN A 20 -27.37 -12.16 1.02
C ASN A 20 -26.33 -11.13 0.48
N SER A 21 -25.50 -11.52 -0.48
CA SER A 21 -24.53 -10.61 -1.14
C SER A 21 -25.18 -9.39 -1.80
N ASN A 22 -26.41 -9.55 -2.31
CA ASN A 22 -27.17 -8.50 -2.99
C ASN A 22 -27.68 -7.38 -2.07
N ILE A 23 -27.73 -7.59 -0.75
CA ILE A 23 -28.14 -6.55 0.21
C ILE A 23 -26.94 -5.70 0.60
N LEU A 24 -25.77 -6.31 0.76
CA LEU A 24 -24.52 -5.60 1.03
C LEU A 24 -24.18 -4.62 -0.09
N THR A 25 -24.26 -5.04 -1.36
CA THR A 25 -24.07 -4.13 -2.51
C THR A 25 -25.09 -2.99 -2.58
N LYS A 26 -26.29 -3.17 -2.01
CA LYS A 26 -27.34 -2.13 -1.95
C LYS A 26 -27.19 -1.20 -0.74
N SER A 27 -26.75 -1.69 0.42
CA SER A 27 -26.51 -0.89 1.62
C SER A 27 -25.20 -0.10 1.53
N PHE A 28 -24.23 -0.60 0.76
CA PHE A 28 -23.00 0.13 0.43
C PHE A 28 -23.20 1.31 -0.55
N ARG A 29 -24.44 1.59 -0.96
CA ARG A 29 -24.79 2.64 -1.94
C ARG A 29 -24.59 4.08 -1.45
N SER A 30 -24.26 4.31 -0.19
CA SER A 30 -24.05 5.68 0.32
C SER A 30 -22.78 6.37 -0.22
N LEU A 31 -22.00 5.70 -1.06
CA LEU A 31 -20.72 6.19 -1.57
C LEU A 31 -20.65 5.95 -3.07
N GLU A 32 -20.92 6.99 -3.86
CA GLU A 32 -20.75 6.98 -5.30
C GLU A 32 -19.34 6.47 -5.68
N ASN A 33 -19.24 5.55 -6.66
CA ASN A 33 -18.02 5.01 -7.29
C ASN A 33 -17.24 3.88 -6.58
N LYS A 34 -17.78 3.19 -5.57
CA LYS A 34 -17.13 1.99 -4.99
C LYS A 34 -17.64 0.68 -5.61
N THR A 35 -16.75 -0.27 -5.92
CA THR A 35 -17.12 -1.64 -6.32
C THR A 35 -16.74 -2.65 -5.24
N ILE A 36 -17.66 -3.58 -4.95
CA ILE A 36 -17.40 -4.73 -4.06
C ILE A 36 -17.51 -5.99 -4.91
N GLU A 37 -16.50 -6.83 -4.84
CA GLU A 37 -16.48 -8.13 -5.49
C GLU A 37 -16.28 -9.25 -4.46
N PHE A 38 -17.12 -10.27 -4.58
CA PHE A 38 -17.11 -11.43 -3.71
C PHE A 38 -16.50 -12.62 -4.46
N VAL A 39 -15.43 -13.19 -3.91
CA VAL A 39 -14.72 -14.36 -4.45
C VAL A 39 -14.96 -15.57 -3.55
N LYS A 40 -14.77 -16.79 -4.04
CA LYS A 40 -15.13 -18.00 -3.28
C LYS A 40 -14.11 -18.29 -2.18
N ASN A 41 -12.83 -18.18 -2.51
CA ASN A 41 -11.73 -18.61 -1.65
C ASN A 41 -10.62 -17.55 -1.57
N GLU A 42 -9.78 -17.66 -0.54
CA GLU A 42 -8.60 -16.79 -0.34
C GLU A 42 -7.62 -16.83 -1.52
N LEU A 43 -7.51 -17.97 -2.24
CA LEU A 43 -6.68 -18.05 -3.45
C LEU A 43 -7.23 -17.16 -4.57
N GLU A 44 -8.53 -17.25 -4.85
CA GLU A 44 -9.19 -16.40 -5.87
C GLU A 44 -9.08 -14.91 -5.48
N LEU A 45 -9.06 -14.58 -4.18
CA LEU A 45 -8.84 -13.21 -3.72
C LEU A 45 -7.45 -12.70 -4.11
N ILE A 46 -6.42 -13.52 -3.91
CA ILE A 46 -5.04 -13.17 -4.28
C ILE A 46 -4.92 -13.06 -5.81
N GLU A 47 -5.59 -13.92 -6.56
CA GLU A 47 -5.59 -13.88 -8.03
C GLU A 47 -6.32 -12.65 -8.56
N GLN A 48 -7.51 -12.34 -8.06
CA GLN A 48 -8.25 -11.11 -8.39
C GLN A 48 -7.47 -9.85 -8.02
N PHE A 49 -6.75 -9.85 -6.89
CA PHE A 49 -5.85 -8.76 -6.54
C PHE A 49 -4.74 -8.57 -7.58
N CYS A 50 -4.16 -9.66 -8.09
CA CYS A 50 -3.16 -9.57 -9.17
C CYS A 50 -3.78 -9.04 -10.47
N GLU A 51 -4.98 -9.48 -10.84
CA GLU A 51 -5.70 -9.00 -12.02
C GLU A 51 -5.98 -7.51 -11.93
N ILE A 52 -6.47 -7.01 -10.80
CA ILE A 52 -6.68 -5.57 -10.56
C ILE A 52 -5.36 -4.80 -10.69
N MET A 53 -4.27 -5.31 -10.12
CA MET A 53 -2.95 -4.68 -10.22
C MET A 53 -2.43 -4.61 -11.67
N GLN A 54 -2.73 -5.63 -12.49
CA GLN A 54 -2.36 -5.64 -13.90
C GLN A 54 -3.24 -4.70 -14.73
N GLN A 55 -4.55 -4.64 -14.44
CA GLN A 55 -5.49 -3.77 -15.15
C GLN A 55 -5.30 -2.29 -14.82
N SER A 56 -5.06 -1.97 -13.54
CA SER A 56 -4.84 -0.59 -13.09
C SER A 56 -3.42 -0.10 -13.35
N ASP A 57 -2.47 -1.03 -13.47
CA ASP A 57 -1.04 -0.83 -13.66
C ASP A 57 -0.42 0.36 -12.87
N PRO A 58 -0.48 0.35 -11.52
CA PRO A 58 -0.03 1.49 -10.74
C PRO A 58 1.50 1.62 -10.71
N ASP A 59 2.02 2.84 -10.89
CA ASP A 59 3.45 3.12 -10.76
C ASP A 59 3.94 3.03 -9.31
N MET A 60 3.07 3.37 -8.35
CA MET A 60 3.38 3.37 -6.92
C MET A 60 2.38 2.53 -6.12
N ILE A 61 2.89 1.70 -5.22
CA ILE A 61 2.11 0.94 -4.24
C ILE A 61 2.41 1.51 -2.85
N VAL A 62 1.37 1.91 -2.14
CA VAL A 62 1.49 2.57 -0.84
C VAL A 62 0.66 1.80 0.19
N CYS A 63 1.24 1.57 1.36
CA CYS A 63 0.52 1.10 2.53
C CYS A 63 0.89 1.95 3.75
N TYR A 64 -0.04 2.12 4.70
CA TYR A 64 0.30 2.79 5.95
C TYR A 64 1.42 2.05 6.66
N ASP A 65 1.20 0.76 6.91
CA ASP A 65 2.17 -0.21 7.41
C ASP A 65 2.31 -1.37 6.41
N MET A 66 3.46 -1.41 5.74
CA MET A 66 3.80 -2.44 4.77
C MET A 66 3.84 -3.86 5.37
N LYS A 67 4.27 -4.00 6.64
CA LYS A 67 4.45 -5.33 7.27
C LYS A 67 3.10 -6.02 7.49
N LEU A 68 2.10 -5.26 7.93
CA LEU A 68 0.75 -5.75 8.19
C LEU A 68 -0.10 -5.89 6.93
N SER A 69 0.28 -5.20 5.84
CA SER A 69 -0.49 -5.18 4.59
C SER A 69 0.13 -6.11 3.54
N LEU A 70 0.88 -5.56 2.58
CA LEU A 70 1.38 -6.32 1.43
C LEU A 70 2.36 -7.44 1.82
N TYR A 71 3.20 -7.23 2.84
CA TYR A 71 4.16 -8.25 3.25
C TYR A 71 3.48 -9.48 3.85
N TYR A 72 2.40 -9.27 4.60
CA TYR A 72 1.53 -10.35 5.07
C TYR A 72 0.97 -11.13 3.89
N LEU A 73 0.43 -10.43 2.89
CA LEU A 73 -0.13 -11.06 1.68
C LEU A 73 0.91 -11.87 0.89
N ILE A 74 2.12 -11.33 0.69
CA ILE A 74 3.23 -12.01 0.01
C ILE A 74 3.61 -13.30 0.76
N LYS A 75 3.80 -13.20 2.09
CA LYS A 75 4.13 -14.36 2.92
C LYS A 75 3.03 -15.41 2.88
N ARG A 76 1.77 -14.98 2.96
CA ARG A 76 0.60 -15.86 2.95
C ARG A 76 0.47 -16.61 1.62
N ALA A 77 0.62 -15.91 0.50
CA ALA A 77 0.62 -16.49 -0.84
C ALA A 77 1.72 -17.55 -1.01
N LYS A 78 2.94 -17.24 -0.56
CA LYS A 78 4.09 -18.16 -0.65
C LYS A 78 3.92 -19.39 0.24
N LEU A 79 3.54 -19.22 1.50
CA LEU A 79 3.50 -20.33 2.47
C LEU A 79 2.30 -21.26 2.24
N LYS A 80 1.12 -20.72 1.91
CA LYS A 80 -0.11 -21.51 1.80
C LYS A 80 -0.35 -22.06 0.38
N TYR A 81 0.05 -21.30 -0.64
CA TYR A 81 -0.30 -21.60 -2.04
C TYR A 81 0.94 -21.79 -2.94
N ASN A 82 2.15 -21.69 -2.37
CA ASN A 82 3.41 -21.73 -3.13
C ASN A 82 3.44 -20.74 -4.31
N LEU A 83 2.77 -19.60 -4.15
CA LEU A 83 2.64 -18.58 -5.18
C LEU A 83 3.63 -17.44 -4.90
N ASP A 84 4.50 -17.15 -5.87
CA ASP A 84 5.41 -16.02 -5.79
C ASP A 84 4.71 -14.72 -6.21
N LEU A 85 4.12 -14.05 -5.21
CA LEU A 85 3.33 -12.85 -5.44
C LEU A 85 4.18 -11.68 -5.96
N LEU A 86 5.45 -11.59 -5.55
CA LEU A 86 6.35 -10.53 -6.04
C LEU A 86 6.58 -10.63 -7.54
N MET A 87 6.70 -11.86 -8.05
CA MET A 87 6.81 -12.13 -9.47
C MET A 87 5.50 -11.83 -10.20
N LYS A 88 4.34 -12.22 -9.66
CA LYS A 88 3.04 -11.91 -10.29
C LYS A 88 2.74 -10.41 -10.36
N LEU A 89 3.20 -9.63 -9.38
CA LEU A 89 2.99 -8.17 -9.33
C LEU A 89 4.02 -7.38 -10.14
N SER A 90 5.14 -8.01 -10.52
CA SER A 90 6.18 -7.40 -11.35
C SER A 90 5.63 -7.01 -12.73
N ARG A 91 6.08 -5.88 -13.27
CA ARG A 91 5.83 -5.53 -14.68
C ARG A 91 6.65 -6.37 -15.66
N ILE A 92 7.66 -7.09 -15.15
CA ILE A 92 8.50 -8.00 -15.94
C ILE A 92 8.07 -9.44 -15.62
N PRO A 93 7.48 -10.17 -16.59
CA PRO A 93 6.90 -11.50 -16.37
C PRO A 93 7.97 -12.60 -16.17
N GLU A 94 9.20 -12.40 -16.67
CA GLU A 94 10.29 -13.36 -16.50
C GLU A 94 11.56 -12.65 -16.00
N PRO A 95 12.13 -13.06 -14.86
CA PRO A 95 13.41 -12.55 -14.42
C PRO A 95 14.47 -13.23 -15.29
N GLN A 96 15.07 -12.47 -16.21
CA GLN A 96 16.07 -12.97 -17.15
C GLN A 96 17.31 -13.54 -16.43
N ASP A 97 17.58 -13.09 -15.20
CA ASP A 97 18.71 -13.55 -14.38
C ASP A 97 18.32 -14.01 -12.95
N ASN A 98 19.09 -14.95 -12.41
CA ASN A 98 19.03 -15.35 -10.99
C ASN A 98 19.32 -14.16 -10.04
N THR A 99 20.03 -13.13 -10.49
CA THR A 99 20.31 -11.91 -9.71
C THR A 99 19.06 -11.05 -9.51
N THR A 100 18.17 -10.99 -10.49
CA THR A 100 16.86 -10.33 -10.42
C THR A 100 15.91 -11.06 -9.47
N ARG A 101 15.91 -12.40 -9.49
CA ARG A 101 15.21 -13.23 -8.49
C ARG A 101 15.76 -13.01 -7.08
N SER A 102 17.09 -12.93 -6.93
CA SER A 102 17.69 -12.60 -5.63
C SER A 102 17.34 -11.18 -5.17
N ARG A 103 17.23 -10.19 -6.05
CA ARG A 103 16.83 -8.82 -5.67
C ARG A 103 15.38 -8.72 -5.20
N SER A 104 14.44 -9.44 -5.83
CA SER A 104 13.05 -9.52 -5.34
C SER A 104 12.95 -10.31 -4.03
N HIS A 105 13.75 -11.37 -3.86
CA HIS A 105 13.75 -12.20 -2.64
C HIS A 105 14.59 -11.67 -1.46
N MET A 106 15.64 -10.88 -1.69
CA MET A 106 16.60 -10.42 -0.65
C MET A 106 16.01 -9.42 0.36
N ALA A 107 14.80 -8.90 0.13
CA ALA A 107 14.16 -7.97 1.06
C ALA A 107 13.18 -8.63 2.04
N ALA A 108 12.95 -9.94 1.95
CA ALA A 108 11.99 -10.66 2.79
C ALA A 108 12.53 -11.08 4.17
N ASN A 109 13.48 -10.33 4.73
CA ASN A 109 13.94 -10.52 6.12
C ASN A 109 13.09 -9.73 7.14
N GLY A 110 12.02 -9.08 6.69
CA GLY A 110 11.06 -8.37 7.54
C GLY A 110 11.42 -6.92 7.86
N ASP A 111 12.65 -6.47 7.61
CA ASP A 111 13.05 -5.08 7.83
C ASP A 111 13.15 -4.23 6.56
N ASN A 112 13.47 -4.88 5.43
CA ASN A 112 13.56 -4.23 4.13
C ASN A 112 12.19 -4.24 3.42
N LEU A 113 11.95 -3.23 2.58
CA LEU A 113 10.72 -3.13 1.78
C LEU A 113 10.74 -4.15 0.65
N PRO A 114 9.60 -4.80 0.33
CA PRO A 114 9.53 -5.70 -0.80
C PRO A 114 9.86 -4.94 -2.09
N ILE A 115 10.66 -5.57 -2.95
CA ILE A 115 11.04 -5.00 -4.24
C ILE A 115 10.17 -5.66 -5.30
N ILE A 116 9.32 -4.87 -5.93
CA ILE A 116 8.49 -5.27 -7.08
C ILE A 116 9.08 -4.59 -8.30
N ILE A 117 9.54 -5.37 -9.28
CA ILE A 117 10.25 -4.82 -10.43
C ILE A 117 9.27 -3.99 -11.28
N GLY A 118 9.69 -2.76 -11.61
CA GLY A 118 8.88 -1.81 -12.38
C GLY A 118 7.84 -1.05 -11.57
N ARG A 119 7.75 -1.26 -10.25
CA ARG A 119 6.83 -0.52 -9.36
C ARG A 119 7.57 0.04 -8.14
N ILE A 120 7.16 1.22 -7.70
CA ILE A 120 7.74 1.87 -6.54
C ILE A 120 6.90 1.50 -5.31
N VAL A 121 7.53 0.86 -4.33
CA VAL A 121 6.86 0.47 -3.09
C VAL A 121 7.19 1.45 -1.96
N LEU A 122 6.16 2.01 -1.31
CA LEU A 122 6.29 3.02 -0.27
C LEU A 122 5.59 2.57 1.02
N ASP A 123 6.32 2.65 2.12
CA ASP A 123 5.81 2.45 3.49
C ASP A 123 5.60 3.81 4.15
N LEU A 124 4.34 4.19 4.34
CA LEU A 124 3.95 5.57 4.65
C LEU A 124 4.30 5.96 6.08
N TRP A 125 4.12 5.10 7.08
CA TRP A 125 4.51 5.43 8.46
C TRP A 125 6.00 5.73 8.58
N ARG A 126 6.84 5.03 7.80
CA ARG A 126 8.29 5.31 7.71
C ARG A 126 8.57 6.66 7.05
N ILE A 127 7.76 7.09 6.09
CA ILE A 127 7.84 8.46 5.52
C ILE A 127 7.49 9.46 6.59
N LEU A 128 6.35 9.28 7.25
CA LEU A 128 5.86 10.21 8.24
C LEU A 128 6.89 10.42 9.34
N ARG A 129 7.60 9.36 9.75
CA ARG A 129 8.69 9.46 10.73
C ARG A 129 9.85 10.36 10.30
N SER A 130 10.11 10.51 9.00
CA SER A 130 11.13 11.45 8.51
C SER A 130 10.58 12.86 8.26
N GLU A 131 9.29 13.00 8.00
CA GLU A 131 8.67 14.27 7.60
C GLU A 131 8.10 15.06 8.80
N ILE A 132 7.57 14.37 9.79
CA ILE A 132 6.89 14.97 10.95
C ILE A 132 7.36 14.34 12.26
N THR A 133 7.43 15.13 13.32
CA THR A 133 7.81 14.67 14.65
C THR A 133 6.58 14.35 15.49
N LEU A 134 6.19 13.07 15.52
CA LEU A 134 5.12 12.56 16.38
C LEU A 134 5.68 11.71 17.52
N ASN A 135 4.97 11.68 18.65
CA ASN A 135 5.27 10.76 19.75
C ASN A 135 4.90 9.31 19.38
N ILE A 136 3.76 9.13 18.73
CA ILE A 136 3.21 7.84 18.31
C ILE A 136 2.80 7.96 16.84
N TYR A 137 3.23 7.01 16.00
CA TYR A 137 2.99 7.00 14.54
C TYR A 137 1.85 6.06 14.15
N THR A 138 0.81 5.95 14.97
CA THR A 138 -0.43 5.25 14.56
C THR A 138 -1.14 6.05 13.46
N PHE A 139 -1.89 5.34 12.61
CA PHE A 139 -2.62 5.96 11.50
C PHE A 139 -3.54 7.07 11.99
N GLU A 140 -4.27 6.82 13.08
CA GLU A 140 -5.25 7.74 13.64
C GLU A 140 -4.58 9.01 14.18
N ASN A 141 -3.41 8.87 14.79
CA ASN A 141 -2.66 10.01 15.30
C ASN A 141 -2.06 10.83 14.14
N ALA A 142 -1.56 10.18 13.09
CA ALA A 142 -1.07 10.86 11.90
C ALA A 142 -2.19 11.63 11.18
N MET A 143 -3.37 11.02 11.01
CA MET A 143 -4.56 11.69 10.45
C MET A 143 -4.93 12.95 11.25
N TYR A 144 -4.93 12.86 12.58
CA TYR A 144 -5.24 14.00 13.43
C TYR A 144 -4.21 15.13 13.35
N HIS A 145 -2.93 14.81 13.32
CA HIS A 145 -1.87 15.82 13.30
C HIS A 145 -1.64 16.45 11.93
N VAL A 146 -1.87 15.72 10.83
CA VAL A 146 -1.64 16.20 9.47
C VAL A 146 -2.91 16.79 8.85
N LEU A 147 -4.06 16.11 9.00
CA LEU A 147 -5.32 16.50 8.35
C LEU A 147 -6.32 17.14 9.31
N HIS A 148 -6.01 17.22 10.60
CA HIS A 148 -6.92 17.74 11.65
C HIS A 148 -8.24 16.98 11.77
N GLU A 149 -8.25 15.70 11.38
CA GLU A 149 -9.43 14.85 11.42
C GLU A 149 -9.30 13.74 12.47
N ARG A 150 -10.38 13.48 13.21
CA ARG A 150 -10.48 12.35 14.13
C ARG A 150 -11.06 11.16 13.40
N VAL A 151 -10.32 10.06 13.41
CA VAL A 151 -10.76 8.77 12.88
C VAL A 151 -10.91 7.75 14.00
N PRO A 152 -11.89 6.85 13.94
CA PRO A 152 -12.04 5.79 14.94
C PRO A 152 -10.88 4.81 14.84
N HIS A 153 -10.51 4.23 15.99
CA HIS A 153 -9.61 3.08 16.07
C HIS A 153 -10.41 1.88 16.57
N TYR A 154 -10.34 0.76 15.85
CA TYR A 154 -10.97 -0.50 16.27
C TYR A 154 -9.91 -1.56 16.53
N ASP A 155 -10.08 -2.30 17.63
CA ASP A 155 -9.19 -3.42 17.93
C ASP A 155 -9.33 -4.55 16.90
N ILE A 156 -8.23 -5.22 16.61
CA ILE A 156 -8.17 -6.31 15.63
C ILE A 156 -9.12 -7.45 16.01
N SER A 157 -9.30 -7.72 17.30
CA SER A 157 -10.23 -8.74 17.78
C SER A 157 -11.67 -8.39 17.45
N LEU A 158 -12.04 -7.10 17.52
CA LEU A 158 -13.38 -6.62 17.19
C LEU A 158 -13.61 -6.67 15.67
N ILE A 159 -12.65 -6.21 14.88
CA ILE A 159 -12.66 -6.30 13.41
C ILE A 159 -12.84 -7.75 12.96
N SER A 160 -12.11 -8.68 13.58
CA SER A 160 -12.21 -10.12 13.30
C SER A 160 -13.59 -10.68 13.65
N LYS A 161 -14.18 -10.24 14.78
CA LYS A 161 -15.56 -10.61 15.14
C LYS A 161 -16.56 -10.10 14.12
N TRP A 162 -16.49 -8.82 13.72
CA TRP A 162 -17.38 -8.28 12.69
C TRP A 162 -17.27 -9.01 11.36
N PHE A 163 -16.07 -9.49 11.02
CA PHE A 163 -15.86 -10.29 9.82
C PHE A 163 -16.40 -11.73 9.95
N ILE A 164 -16.34 -12.34 11.14
CA ILE A 164 -16.77 -13.75 11.36
C ILE A 164 -18.27 -13.85 11.69
N ASP A 165 -18.80 -12.91 12.49
CA ASP A 165 -20.14 -12.95 13.10
C ASP A 165 -21.26 -12.47 12.16
N GLU A 166 -20.96 -12.12 10.90
CA GLU A 166 -21.98 -11.97 9.86
C GLU A 166 -22.76 -13.28 9.68
N GLY A 167 -23.87 -13.40 10.39
CA GLY A 167 -24.79 -14.53 10.28
C GLY A 167 -25.51 -14.96 11.56
N LEU A 168 -25.16 -14.42 12.73
CA LEU A 168 -25.84 -14.77 13.99
C LEU A 168 -27.02 -13.84 14.32
N ASN A 169 -26.92 -12.54 14.01
CA ASN A 169 -27.98 -11.56 14.25
C ASN A 169 -28.35 -10.79 12.96
N PRO A 170 -29.56 -10.96 12.39
CA PRO A 170 -29.94 -10.40 11.09
C PRO A 170 -29.88 -8.86 10.99
N SER A 171 -30.06 -8.15 12.10
CA SER A 171 -30.13 -6.68 12.11
C SER A 171 -28.81 -5.99 12.48
N PHE A 172 -27.93 -6.65 13.25
CA PHE A 172 -26.67 -6.07 13.73
C PHE A 172 -25.48 -6.46 12.85
N GLY A 173 -25.43 -7.70 12.34
CA GLY A 173 -24.28 -8.18 11.56
C GLY A 173 -24.01 -7.37 10.29
N LEU A 174 -25.07 -6.95 9.58
CA LEU A 174 -24.93 -6.17 8.34
C LEU A 174 -24.37 -4.76 8.59
N ARG A 175 -24.73 -4.12 9.71
CA ARG A 175 -24.23 -2.77 10.05
C ARG A 175 -22.75 -2.81 10.42
N ASP A 176 -22.38 -3.81 11.22
CA ASP A 176 -21.00 -4.01 11.67
C ASP A 176 -20.07 -4.31 10.48
N PHE A 177 -20.53 -5.12 9.53
CA PHE A 177 -19.78 -5.40 8.32
C PHE A 177 -19.66 -4.21 7.37
N VAL A 178 -20.74 -3.44 7.17
CA VAL A 178 -20.65 -2.18 6.40
C VAL A 178 -19.65 -1.23 7.07
N THR A 179 -19.68 -1.13 8.40
CA THR A 179 -18.72 -0.31 9.18
C THR A 179 -17.29 -0.80 8.99
N LEU A 180 -17.06 -2.11 8.98
CA LEU A 180 -15.76 -2.72 8.70
C LEU A 180 -15.23 -2.32 7.32
N LEU A 181 -16.07 -2.40 6.29
CA LEU A 181 -15.67 -2.04 4.92
C LEU A 181 -15.39 -0.54 4.80
N ASP A 182 -16.22 0.31 5.43
CA ASP A 182 -15.98 1.75 5.47
C ASP A 182 -14.70 2.10 6.23
N TYR A 183 -14.38 1.36 7.28
CA TYR A 183 -13.12 1.49 8.01
C TYR A 183 -11.92 1.17 7.11
N GLY A 184 -11.93 0.05 6.38
CA GLY A 184 -10.86 -0.28 5.43
C GLY A 184 -10.71 0.73 4.30
N TRP A 185 -11.84 1.24 3.80
CA TRP A 185 -11.87 2.31 2.80
C TRP A 185 -11.26 3.62 3.33
N MET A 186 -11.65 4.03 4.54
CA MET A 186 -11.15 5.23 5.20
C MET A 186 -9.63 5.18 5.34
N HIS A 187 -9.06 4.03 5.71
CA HIS A 187 -7.61 3.84 5.78
C HIS A 187 -6.94 4.01 4.41
N SER A 188 -7.52 3.42 3.37
CA SER A 188 -7.00 3.50 2.00
C SER A 188 -6.99 4.93 1.45
N VAL A 189 -8.09 5.67 1.62
CA VAL A 189 -8.20 7.07 1.21
C VAL A 189 -7.33 7.97 2.08
N GLY A 190 -7.29 7.72 3.39
CA GLY A 190 -6.46 8.48 4.32
C GLY A 190 -4.97 8.39 3.98
N ASN A 191 -4.48 7.23 3.54
CA ASN A 191 -3.09 7.10 3.05
C ASN A 191 -2.80 8.05 1.90
N PHE A 192 -3.71 8.11 0.91
CA PHE A 192 -3.57 9.03 -0.22
C PHE A 192 -3.63 10.50 0.24
N ARG A 193 -4.58 10.85 1.11
CA ARG A 193 -4.74 12.22 1.62
C ARG A 193 -3.52 12.69 2.42
N LEU A 194 -2.97 11.83 3.29
CA LEU A 194 -1.74 12.12 4.03
C LEU A 194 -0.57 12.41 3.09
N MET A 195 -0.42 11.61 2.03
CA MET A 195 0.63 11.85 1.04
C MET A 195 0.45 13.14 0.27
N TYR A 196 -0.80 13.47 -0.07
CA TYR A 196 -1.15 14.67 -0.81
C TYR A 196 -0.91 15.92 0.03
N GLU A 197 -1.37 15.96 1.28
CA GLU A 197 -1.23 17.11 2.17
C GLU A 197 0.24 17.43 2.47
N LEU A 198 1.07 16.40 2.63
CA LEU A 198 2.51 16.57 2.87
C LEU A 198 3.31 16.85 1.59
N ASP A 199 2.65 16.84 0.42
CA ASP A 199 3.24 17.04 -0.90
C ASP A 199 4.43 16.12 -1.18
N LEU A 200 4.33 14.86 -0.74
CA LEU A 200 5.47 13.94 -0.70
C LEU A 200 6.01 13.62 -2.10
N ILE A 201 5.12 13.49 -3.08
CA ILE A 201 5.49 13.11 -4.44
C ILE A 201 6.25 14.24 -5.12
N ASN A 202 5.75 15.49 -5.06
CA ASN A 202 6.40 16.61 -5.73
C ASN A 202 7.73 16.96 -5.06
N LYS A 203 7.80 17.02 -3.72
CA LYS A 203 9.06 17.21 -2.99
C LYS A 203 10.10 16.17 -3.37
N THR A 204 9.72 14.88 -3.35
CA THR A 204 10.65 13.79 -3.70
C THR A 204 11.08 13.86 -5.16
N SER A 205 10.17 14.23 -6.08
CA SER A 205 10.45 14.41 -7.51
C SER A 205 11.42 15.58 -7.77
N GLU A 206 11.22 16.72 -7.11
CA GLU A 206 12.14 17.86 -7.21
C GLU A 206 13.52 17.50 -6.66
N PHE A 207 13.60 16.80 -5.53
CA PHE A 207 14.89 16.29 -5.03
C PHE A 207 15.54 15.32 -6.02
N ALA A 208 14.78 14.39 -6.61
CA ALA A 208 15.30 13.49 -7.64
C ALA A 208 15.93 14.26 -8.81
N ARG A 209 15.23 15.29 -9.30
CA ARG A 209 15.67 16.14 -10.42
C ARG A 209 16.92 16.95 -10.07
N ILE A 210 16.94 17.58 -8.89
CA ILE A 210 18.07 18.38 -8.42
C ILE A 210 19.32 17.51 -8.26
N TYR A 211 19.20 16.36 -7.59
CA TYR A 211 20.34 15.50 -7.30
C TYR A 211 20.73 14.60 -8.47
N GLY A 212 19.87 14.44 -9.49
CA GLY A 212 20.11 13.55 -10.61
C GLY A 212 20.12 12.07 -10.21
N ILE A 213 19.32 11.70 -9.22
CA ILE A 213 19.18 10.33 -8.72
C ILE A 213 17.76 9.82 -8.93
N GLU A 214 17.60 8.51 -9.01
CA GLU A 214 16.28 7.88 -9.14
C GLU A 214 15.37 8.20 -7.94
N PHE A 215 14.07 8.39 -8.21
CA PHE A 215 13.05 8.70 -7.19
C PHE A 215 13.10 7.75 -5.98
N TYR A 216 13.25 6.45 -6.24
CA TYR A 216 13.36 5.42 -5.21
C TYR A 216 14.56 5.67 -4.27
N HIS A 217 15.67 6.15 -4.81
CA HIS A 217 16.92 6.35 -4.08
C HIS A 217 17.00 7.66 -3.31
N VAL A 218 16.19 8.66 -3.67
CA VAL A 218 16.07 9.93 -2.92
C VAL A 218 15.80 9.65 -1.44
N ARG A 219 14.88 8.72 -1.15
CA ARG A 219 14.43 8.46 0.22
C ARG A 219 15.38 7.59 1.04
N ILE A 220 16.11 6.67 0.41
CA ILE A 220 16.99 5.73 1.13
C ILE A 220 18.31 6.40 1.55
N ARG A 221 18.71 7.54 0.96
CA ARG A 221 20.09 8.04 1.06
C ARG A 221 20.28 9.51 1.43
N LEU A 222 19.22 10.29 1.73
CA LEU A 222 19.37 11.67 2.22
C LEU A 222 19.71 11.78 3.72
N ARG A 223 20.68 10.97 4.19
CA ARG A 223 21.57 11.40 5.27
C ARG A 223 22.73 12.14 4.61
N HIS A 224 23.05 13.33 5.12
CA HIS A 224 24.03 14.33 4.63
C HIS A 224 25.30 13.80 3.91
N SER A 225 25.79 12.61 4.26
CA SER A 225 26.99 11.99 3.71
C SER A 225 26.93 11.66 2.20
N PHE A 226 25.77 11.32 1.64
CA PHE A 226 25.67 10.90 0.23
C PHE A 226 25.46 12.07 -0.73
N LYS A 227 24.76 13.13 -0.28
CA LYS A 227 24.58 14.39 -1.00
C LYS A 227 25.93 15.02 -1.38
N ARG A 228 26.83 15.15 -0.41
CA ARG A 228 28.20 15.66 -0.66
C ARG A 228 28.95 14.81 -1.68
N LYS A 229 28.82 13.48 -1.64
CA LYS A 229 29.53 12.59 -2.58
C LYS A 229 29.07 12.79 -4.03
N PHE A 230 27.76 12.89 -4.27
CA PHE A 230 27.25 13.09 -5.64
C PHE A 230 27.52 14.51 -6.15
N GLU A 231 27.38 15.54 -5.32
CA GLU A 231 27.76 16.90 -5.68
C GLU A 231 29.25 17.00 -6.01
N LEU A 232 30.12 16.36 -5.22
CA LEU A 232 31.56 16.32 -5.45
C LEU A 232 31.92 15.57 -6.74
N ILE A 233 31.29 14.43 -7.02
CA ILE A 233 31.50 13.68 -8.27
C ILE A 233 31.05 14.52 -9.46
N ARG A 234 29.90 15.20 -9.35
CA ARG A 234 29.37 16.01 -10.44
C ARG A 234 30.22 17.26 -10.69
N SER A 235 30.76 17.89 -9.64
CA SER A 235 31.69 19.01 -9.79
C SER A 235 33.00 18.56 -10.42
N THR A 236 33.62 17.48 -9.92
CA THR A 236 34.87 16.95 -10.50
C THR A 236 34.72 16.51 -11.95
N VAL A 237 33.62 15.86 -12.31
CA VAL A 237 33.32 15.51 -13.70
C VAL A 237 33.13 16.77 -14.54
N ARG A 238 32.43 17.78 -14.05
CA ARG A 238 32.25 19.05 -14.77
C ARG A 238 33.58 19.76 -15.02
N ASP A 239 34.44 19.81 -14.00
CA ASP A 239 35.75 20.44 -14.07
C ASP A 239 36.67 19.72 -15.07
N LEU A 240 36.58 18.38 -15.15
CA LEU A 240 37.33 17.55 -16.11
C LEU A 240 36.90 17.75 -17.57
N TYR A 241 35.64 18.11 -17.83
CA TYR A 241 35.13 18.35 -19.19
C TYR A 241 35.13 19.83 -19.60
N SER A 242 35.58 20.74 -18.71
CA SER A 242 35.73 22.18 -18.99
C SER A 242 37.17 22.61 -19.30
N LEU A 243 38.11 21.65 -19.38
CA LEU A 243 39.48 21.79 -19.91
C LEU A 243 39.52 21.28 -21.36
#